data_AF-A0A953UTH2-F1
#
_entry.id   AF-A0A953UTH2-F1
#
_cell.length_a   1.000
_cell.length_b   1.000
_cell.length_c   1.000
_cell.angle_alpha   90.00
_cell.angle_beta   90.00
_cell.angle_gamma   90.00
#
_symmetry.space_group_name_H-M   'P 1'
#
loop_
_entity.id
_entity.type
_entity.pdbx_description
1 polymer ?
#
loop_
_entity_poly.entity_id
_entity_poly.type
_entity_poly.pdbx_seq_one_letter_code
_entity_poly.pdbx_strand_id
1 'polypeptide(L)'
;MDEIWEFIRADNLDAADRTIAEILSGIRTLVPFPGQGHRCPDLTSRPLRSILVREYLIAYAPDAKPLWVVAVIHGRCSPRVMAAILRSREYARLETECNQWEVDLR
;
A
#
# COMPACT_ATOMS: atom_id res chain seq x y z
N MET A 1 -8.40 -0.79 5.48
CA MET A 1 -8.05 -1.99 6.28
C MET A 1 -9.33 -2.70 6.71
N ASP A 2 -10.35 -1.93 7.06
CA ASP A 2 -11.67 -2.41 7.49
C ASP A 2 -12.30 -3.42 6.53
N GLU A 3 -12.20 -3.22 5.20
CA GLU A 3 -12.71 -4.18 4.21
C GLU A 3 -12.08 -5.58 4.34
N ILE A 4 -10.76 -5.66 4.58
CA ILE A 4 -10.05 -6.94 4.77
C ILE A 4 -10.53 -7.61 6.06
N TRP A 5 -10.63 -6.82 7.13
CA TRP A 5 -11.04 -7.31 8.44
C TRP A 5 -12.50 -7.81 8.42
N GLU A 6 -13.40 -7.04 7.82
CA GLU A 6 -14.82 -7.37 7.63
C GLU A 6 -14.99 -8.65 6.81
N PHE A 7 -14.21 -8.82 5.74
CA PHE A 7 -14.25 -10.02 4.91
C PHE A 7 -13.82 -11.26 5.70
N ILE A 8 -12.72 -11.19 6.47
CA ILE A 8 -12.19 -12.34 7.22
C ILE A 8 -13.05 -12.65 8.45
N ARG A 9 -13.52 -11.63 9.18
CA ARG A 9 -14.26 -11.85 10.44
C ARG A 9 -15.57 -12.61 10.25
N ALA A 10 -16.15 -12.53 9.06
CA ALA A 10 -17.37 -13.24 8.72
C ALA A 10 -17.20 -14.77 8.85
N ASP A 11 -15.96 -15.25 8.68
CA ASP A 11 -15.56 -16.64 8.90
C ASP A 11 -14.86 -16.83 10.25
N ASN A 12 -13.89 -15.96 10.59
CA ASN A 12 -13.08 -16.07 11.80
C ASN A 12 -12.55 -14.72 12.30
N LEU A 13 -13.07 -14.27 13.45
CA LEU A 13 -12.67 -13.01 14.08
C LEU A 13 -11.19 -12.97 14.50
N ASP A 14 -10.69 -14.02 15.14
CA ASP A 14 -9.28 -14.10 15.58
C ASP A 14 -8.32 -14.07 14.39
N ALA A 15 -8.71 -14.67 13.28
CA ALA A 15 -7.94 -14.63 12.03
C ALA A 15 -7.92 -13.22 11.43
N ALA A 16 -9.02 -12.47 11.54
CA ALA A 16 -9.09 -11.10 11.07
C ALA A 16 -8.15 -10.20 11.87
N ASP A 17 -8.21 -10.26 13.21
CA ASP A 17 -7.35 -9.49 14.10
C ASP A 17 -5.87 -9.80 13.88
N ARG A 18 -5.53 -11.08 13.81
CA ARG A 18 -4.15 -11.51 13.55
C ARG A 18 -3.65 -11.02 12.19
N THR A 19 -4.48 -11.08 11.16
CA THR A 19 -4.11 -10.62 9.82
C THR A 19 -3.81 -9.13 9.80
N ILE A 20 -4.66 -8.31 10.43
CA ILE A 20 -4.42 -6.86 10.52
C ILE A 20 -3.16 -6.56 11.34
N ALA A 21 -2.95 -7.26 12.46
CA ALA A 21 -1.76 -7.08 13.29
C ALA A 21 -0.46 -7.41 12.52
N GLU A 22 -0.45 -8.50 11.77
CA GLU A 22 0.71 -8.90 10.96
C GLU A 22 0.99 -7.90 9.82
N ILE A 23 -0.06 -7.40 9.13
CA ILE A 23 0.07 -6.36 8.10
C ILE A 23 0.68 -5.08 8.68
N LEU A 24 0.16 -4.62 9.82
CA LEU A 24 0.67 -3.41 10.49
C LEU A 24 2.10 -3.60 10.97
N SER A 25 2.44 -4.77 11.50
CA SER A 25 3.81 -5.12 11.88
C SER A 25 4.75 -5.05 10.66
N GLY A 26 4.35 -5.66 9.54
CA GLY A 26 5.09 -5.62 8.28
C GLY A 26 5.36 -4.19 7.81
N ILE A 27 4.34 -3.32 7.82
CA ILE A 27 4.49 -1.90 7.47
C ILE A 27 5.49 -1.20 8.40
N ARG A 28 5.42 -1.45 9.72
CA ARG A 28 6.35 -0.84 10.69
C ARG A 28 7.80 -1.23 10.42
N THR A 29 8.07 -2.44 9.92
CA THR A 29 9.44 -2.85 9.54
C THR A 29 9.99 -2.06 8.35
N LEU A 30 9.12 -1.53 7.49
CA LEU A 30 9.53 -0.76 6.30
C LEU A 30 9.96 0.67 6.63
N VAL A 31 9.47 1.24 7.74
CA VAL A 31 9.80 2.62 8.13
C VAL A 31 11.32 2.84 8.27
N PRO A 32 12.06 2.02 9.03
CA PRO A 32 13.51 2.15 9.11
C PRO A 32 14.25 1.64 7.87
N PHE A 33 13.65 0.72 7.09
CA PHE A 33 14.31 0.06 5.96
C PHE A 33 13.44 0.07 4.69
N PRO A 34 13.13 1.24 4.11
CA PRO A 34 12.22 1.34 2.95
C PRO A 34 12.78 0.69 1.68
N GLY A 35 14.08 0.38 1.63
CA GLY A 35 14.71 -0.27 0.49
C GLY A 35 14.49 -1.79 0.39
N GLN A 36 13.97 -2.44 1.43
CA GLN A 36 13.95 -3.92 1.52
C GLN A 36 12.91 -4.61 0.64
N GLY A 37 11.88 -3.89 0.20
CA GLY A 37 10.83 -4.46 -0.65
C GLY A 37 11.28 -4.70 -2.09
N HIS A 38 10.62 -5.66 -2.75
CA HIS A 38 10.81 -5.91 -4.17
C HIS A 38 10.37 -4.71 -4.98
N ARG A 39 11.16 -4.31 -5.99
CA ARG A 39 10.73 -3.29 -6.94
C ARG A 39 9.51 -3.80 -7.70
N CYS A 40 8.57 -2.91 -7.96
CA CYS A 40 7.44 -3.16 -8.84
C CYS A 40 7.64 -2.36 -10.14
N PRO A 41 8.65 -2.70 -10.97
CA PRO A 41 8.80 -2.06 -12.25
C PRO A 41 7.55 -2.38 -13.09
N ASP A 42 7.10 -1.41 -13.88
CA ASP A 42 6.05 -1.54 -14.91
C ASP A 42 4.59 -1.40 -14.47
N LEU A 43 4.28 -1.19 -13.18
CA LEU A 43 2.88 -0.95 -12.76
C LEU A 43 2.52 0.54 -12.60
N THR A 44 3.48 1.40 -12.29
CA THR A 44 3.29 2.80 -11.88
C THR A 44 4.38 3.73 -12.41
N SER A 45 4.14 5.06 -12.41
CA SER A 45 5.13 6.06 -12.87
C SER A 45 6.25 6.32 -11.85
N ARG A 46 5.96 6.17 -10.56
CA ARG A 46 6.96 6.20 -9.47
C ARG A 46 7.52 4.81 -9.19
N PRO A 47 8.78 4.73 -8.69
CA PRO A 47 9.40 3.48 -8.29
C PRO A 47 8.77 2.96 -6.99
N LEU A 48 7.63 2.27 -7.10
CA LEU A 48 7.02 1.58 -5.97
C LEU A 48 7.80 0.32 -5.62
N ARG A 49 7.74 -0.02 -4.34
CA ARG A 49 8.19 -1.30 -3.81
C ARG A 49 7.04 -2.05 -3.18
N SER A 50 7.19 -3.37 -3.07
CA SER A 50 6.21 -4.23 -2.44
C SER A 50 6.85 -5.27 -1.53
N ILE A 51 6.17 -5.57 -0.43
CA ILE A 51 6.41 -6.77 0.38
C ILE A 51 5.16 -7.64 0.39
N LEU A 52 5.34 -8.92 0.67
CA LEU A 52 4.25 -9.86 0.90
C LEU A 52 4.14 -10.13 2.40
N VAL A 53 2.94 -9.96 2.95
CA VAL A 53 2.60 -10.36 4.33
C VAL A 53 1.39 -11.28 4.23
N ARG A 54 1.58 -12.56 4.59
CA ARG A 54 0.61 -13.62 4.33
C ARG A 54 0.24 -13.67 2.84
N GLU A 55 -1.04 -13.52 2.53
CA GLU A 55 -1.59 -13.46 1.18
C GLU A 55 -1.82 -12.04 0.69
N TYR A 56 -1.29 -11.02 1.37
CA TYR A 56 -1.48 -9.60 1.04
C TYR A 56 -0.17 -8.96 0.58
N LEU A 57 -0.22 -8.35 -0.60
CA LEU A 57 0.82 -7.51 -1.13
C LEU A 57 0.64 -6.08 -0.64
N ILE A 58 1.68 -5.54 -0.02
CA ILE A 58 1.73 -4.17 0.49
C ILE A 58 2.61 -3.35 -0.45
N ALA A 59 2.00 -2.48 -1.24
CA ALA A 59 2.70 -1.57 -2.14
C ALA A 59 2.92 -0.21 -1.48
N TYR A 60 4.14 0.32 -1.58
CA TYR A 60 4.55 1.55 -0.92
C TYR A 60 5.59 2.33 -1.73
N ALA A 61 5.68 3.63 -1.47
CA ALA A 61 6.70 4.50 -2.05
C ALA A 61 7.88 4.62 -1.07
N PRO A 62 9.09 4.11 -1.42
CA PRO A 62 10.23 4.11 -0.52
C PRO A 62 10.82 5.50 -0.26
N ASP A 63 10.63 6.44 -1.20
CA ASP A 63 11.21 7.78 -1.15
C ASP A 63 10.28 8.81 -0.46
N ALA A 64 9.03 8.43 -0.20
CA ALA A 64 8.06 9.29 0.47
C ALA A 64 8.40 9.45 1.96
N LYS A 65 8.27 10.68 2.47
CA LYS A 65 8.49 11.02 3.87
C LYS A 65 7.26 11.77 4.41
N PRO A 66 6.49 11.20 5.36
CA PRO A 66 6.64 9.85 5.93
C PRO A 66 6.38 8.74 4.91
N LEU A 67 6.78 7.50 5.23
CA LEU A 67 6.58 6.32 4.38
C LEU A 67 5.13 6.25 3.91
N TRP A 68 4.93 6.20 2.60
CA TRP A 68 3.58 6.18 2.03
C TRP A 68 3.22 4.78 1.54
N VAL A 69 2.27 4.14 2.23
CA VAL A 69 1.64 2.90 1.78
C VAL A 69 0.55 3.24 0.77
N VAL A 70 0.76 2.83 -0.48
CA VAL A 70 -0.16 3.10 -1.59
C VAL A 70 -1.37 2.16 -1.52
N ALA A 71 -1.12 0.87 -1.27
CA ALA A 71 -2.19 -0.12 -1.20
C ALA A 71 -1.79 -1.37 -0.42
N VAL A 72 -2.80 -2.04 0.11
CA VAL A 72 -2.73 -3.43 0.58
C VAL A 72 -3.74 -4.21 -0.25
N ILE A 73 -3.24 -5.18 -1.02
CA ILE A 73 -4.00 -5.89 -2.05
C ILE A 73 -3.84 -7.38 -1.82
N HIS A 74 -4.92 -8.16 -1.90
CA HIS A 74 -4.81 -9.61 -1.83
C HIS A 74 -4.02 -10.13 -3.05
N GLY A 75 -3.04 -11.00 -2.83
CA GLY A 75 -2.14 -11.56 -3.84
C GLY A 75 -2.82 -12.41 -4.93
N ARG A 76 -4.10 -12.75 -4.76
CA ARG A 76 -4.91 -13.40 -5.79
C ARG A 76 -5.50 -12.41 -6.80
N CYS A 77 -5.31 -11.12 -6.60
CA CYS A 77 -5.72 -10.09 -7.55
C CYS A 77 -4.89 -10.20 -8.83
N SER A 78 -5.53 -10.09 -10.00
CA SER A 78 -4.79 -10.14 -11.27
C SER A 78 -3.80 -8.96 -11.38
N PRO A 79 -2.63 -9.14 -12.02
CA PRO A 79 -1.65 -8.07 -12.18
C PRO A 79 -2.22 -6.80 -12.84
N ARG A 80 -3.16 -6.95 -13.78
CA ARG A 80 -3.82 -5.82 -14.45
C ARG A 80 -4.66 -4.98 -13.49
N VAL A 81 -5.45 -5.63 -12.63
CA VAL A 81 -6.28 -4.96 -11.63
C VAL A 81 -5.41 -4.30 -10.57
N MET A 82 -4.35 -4.98 -10.12
CA MET A 82 -3.36 -4.39 -9.21
C MET A 82 -2.78 -3.09 -9.80
N ALA A 83 -2.33 -3.14 -11.06
CA ALA A 83 -1.76 -1.98 -11.74
C ALA A 83 -2.76 -0.81 -11.83
N ALA A 84 -4.03 -1.09 -12.12
CA ALA A 84 -5.08 -0.08 -12.17
C ALA A 84 -5.32 0.58 -10.81
N ILE A 85 -5.38 -0.21 -9.73
CA ILE A 85 -5.53 0.29 -8.35
C ILE A 85 -4.33 1.18 -7.98
N LEU A 86 -3.11 0.70 -8.25
CA LEU A 86 -1.89 1.42 -7.87
C LEU A 86 -1.77 2.75 -8.63
N ARG A 87 -2.01 2.77 -9.95
CA ARG A 87 -2.01 4.02 -10.73
C ARG A 87 -3.06 5.01 -10.25
N SER A 88 -4.28 4.55 -10.00
CA SER A 88 -5.36 5.44 -9.56
C SER A 88 -5.02 6.14 -8.24
N ARG A 89 -4.42 5.40 -7.30
CA ARG A 89 -4.00 5.94 -6.00
C ARG A 89 -2.74 6.80 -6.09
N GLU A 90 -1.84 6.49 -7.02
CA GLU A 90 -0.70 7.35 -7.37
C GLU A 90 -1.17 8.72 -7.84
N TYR A 91 -2.09 8.78 -8.79
CA TYR A 91 -2.64 10.04 -9.31
C TYR A 91 -3.33 10.87 -8.22
N ALA A 92 -4.17 10.24 -7.38
CA ALA A 92 -4.87 10.95 -6.30
C ALA A 92 -3.91 11.64 -5.33
N ARG A 93 -2.74 11.04 -5.06
CA ARG A 93 -1.71 11.68 -4.25
C ARG A 93 -1.05 12.84 -4.98
N LEU A 94 -0.70 12.68 -6.24
CA LEU A 94 -0.08 13.75 -7.02
C LEU A 94 -0.99 14.98 -7.10
N GLU A 95 -2.30 14.77 -7.25
CA GLU A 95 -3.29 15.85 -7.22
C GLU A 95 -3.33 16.55 -5.85
N THR A 96 -3.31 15.78 -4.75
CA THR A 96 -3.25 16.34 -3.40
C THR A 96 -1.96 17.12 -3.17
N GLU A 97 -0.81 16.58 -3.59
CA GLU A 97 0.49 17.26 -3.51
C GLU A 97 0.43 18.55 -4.36
N CYS A 98 -0.02 18.50 -5.61
CA CYS A 98 -0.12 19.68 -6.48
C CYS A 98 -0.99 20.79 -5.87
N ASN A 99 -2.18 20.42 -5.36
CA ASN A 99 -3.10 21.37 -4.73
C ASN A 99 -2.49 22.01 -3.47
N GLN A 100 -1.71 21.26 -2.69
CA GLN A 100 -1.01 21.81 -1.53
C GLN A 100 0.03 22.86 -1.94
N TRP A 101 0.77 22.63 -3.04
CA TRP A 101 1.75 23.59 -3.53
C TRP A 101 1.10 24.89 -4.04
N GLU A 102 -0.10 24.82 -4.63
CA GLU A 102 -0.86 26.02 -5.02
C GLU A 102 -1.35 26.84 -3.82
N VAL A 103 -1.62 26.20 -2.69
CA VAL A 103 -2.01 26.87 -1.43
C VAL A 103 -0.80 27.54 -0.77
N ASP A 104 0.35 26.86 -0.74
CA ASP A 104 1.59 27.38 -0.13
C ASP A 104 2.21 28.55 -0.91
N LEU A 105 1.82 28.77 -2.17
CA LEU A 105 2.27 29.87 -3.04
C LEU A 105 1.36 31.12 -3.00
N ARG A 106 0.32 31.14 -2.17
CA ARG A 106 -0.57 32.29 -1.93
C ARG A 106 -0.34 32.91 -0.56
#